data_AF-A0A7J8PZV7-F1
#
_entry.id   AF-A0A7J8PZV7-F1
#
_cell.length_a   1.000
_cell.length_b   1.000
_cell.length_c   1.000
_cell.angle_alpha   90.00
_cell.angle_beta   90.00
_cell.angle_gamma   90.00
#
_symmetry.space_group_name_H-M   'P 1'
#
loop_
_entity.id
_entity.type
_entity.pdbx_description
1 polymer ?
#
loop_
_entity_poly.entity_id
_entity_poly.type
_entity_poly.pdbx_seq_one_letter_code
_entity_poly.pdbx_strand_id
1 'polypeptide(L)'
;MEARENAAAALFSLSVVDENKVTIGASGAIPPLVTLLSEGTQRGKKDAATALFNLCIYQGNKGKAVRAGVVPTLMRLLTEPGGGMVDEALAILAILSSHPEGKSAIGAAEAVPVLVDVIGNGSPRNRENAAAVLVHLCAGDQQHLAEAQELGVMGPLMDLAQNGTDRGKRKAAQLLERMSRFVEQQKLAQAQAGAQAQQSQSQSQSE
;
A
#
# COMPACT_ATOMS: atom_id res chain seq x y z
N MET A 1 -15.67 -18.67 -19.02
CA MET A 1 -15.54 -18.03 -17.69
C MET A 1 -15.43 -19.09 -16.60
N GLU A 2 -16.42 -19.98 -16.47
CA GLU A 2 -16.51 -21.04 -15.45
C GLU A 2 -15.23 -21.87 -15.26
N ALA A 3 -14.61 -22.38 -16.32
CA ALA A 3 -13.37 -23.15 -16.21
C ALA A 3 -12.21 -22.35 -15.57
N ARG A 4 -12.10 -21.05 -15.86
CA ARG A 4 -11.07 -20.18 -15.25
C ARG A 4 -11.34 -19.96 -13.76
N GLU A 5 -12.60 -19.82 -13.38
CA GLU A 5 -13.01 -19.65 -11.98
C GLU A 5 -12.81 -20.93 -11.17
N ASN A 6 -13.13 -22.09 -11.74
CA ASN A 6 -12.86 -23.38 -11.09
C ASN A 6 -11.36 -23.62 -10.93
N ALA A 7 -10.53 -23.24 -11.92
CA ALA A 7 -9.08 -23.29 -11.80
C ALA A 7 -8.57 -22.34 -10.71
N ALA A 8 -9.10 -21.12 -10.63
CA ALA A 8 -8.74 -20.17 -9.58
C ALA A 8 -9.12 -20.67 -8.18
N ALA A 9 -10.30 -21.28 -8.02
CA ALA A 9 -10.72 -21.91 -6.77
C ALA A 9 -9.80 -23.08 -6.36
N ALA A 10 -9.37 -23.91 -7.33
CA ALA A 10 -8.39 -24.97 -7.07
C ALA A 10 -7.03 -24.40 -6.63
N LEU A 11 -6.53 -23.38 -7.33
CA LEU A 11 -5.28 -22.70 -6.99
C LEU A 11 -5.35 -22.01 -5.63
N PHE A 12 -6.48 -21.37 -5.33
CA PHE A 12 -6.77 -20.82 -4.00
C PHE A 12 -6.61 -21.91 -2.93
N SER A 13 -7.31 -23.04 -3.05
CA SER A 13 -7.23 -24.13 -2.09
C SER A 13 -5.81 -24.69 -1.94
N LEU A 14 -5.10 -24.90 -3.04
CA LEU A 14 -3.72 -25.44 -3.02
C LEU A 14 -2.71 -24.45 -2.44
N SER A 15 -2.92 -23.14 -2.64
CA SER A 15 -2.00 -22.08 -2.21
C SER A 15 -1.99 -21.82 -0.70
N VAL A 16 -2.95 -22.40 0.05
CA VAL A 16 -2.96 -22.35 1.52
C VAL A 16 -1.73 -23.07 2.11
N VAL A 17 -1.22 -24.09 1.41
CA VAL A 17 -0.03 -24.85 1.79
C VAL A 17 1.23 -24.10 1.32
N ASP A 18 2.15 -23.81 2.24
CA ASP A 18 3.34 -22.99 1.99
C ASP A 18 4.24 -23.58 0.90
N GLU A 19 4.42 -24.89 0.90
CA GLU A 19 5.24 -25.64 -0.03
C GLU A 19 4.73 -25.51 -1.49
N ASN A 20 3.42 -25.34 -1.66
CA ASN A 20 2.81 -25.22 -2.98
C ASN A 20 3.06 -23.85 -3.63
N LYS A 21 3.30 -22.80 -2.84
CA LYS A 21 3.38 -21.41 -3.33
C LYS A 21 4.51 -21.21 -4.33
N VAL A 22 5.66 -21.87 -4.10
CA VAL A 22 6.83 -21.81 -4.99
C VAL A 22 6.49 -22.44 -6.34
N THR A 23 5.97 -23.67 -6.31
CA THR A 23 5.64 -24.45 -7.51
C THR A 23 4.54 -23.79 -8.33
N ILE A 24 3.45 -23.36 -7.68
CA ILE A 24 2.35 -22.64 -8.36
C ILE A 24 2.84 -21.31 -8.94
N GLY A 25 3.66 -20.56 -8.21
CA GLY A 25 4.22 -19.31 -8.70
C GLY A 25 5.20 -19.50 -9.87
N ALA A 26 5.82 -20.68 -10.00
CA ALA A 26 6.70 -21.02 -11.11
C ALA A 26 5.96 -21.55 -12.34
N SER A 27 4.72 -22.06 -12.19
CA SER A 27 3.94 -22.64 -13.28
C SER A 27 3.31 -21.62 -14.24
N GLY A 28 3.48 -20.32 -13.98
CA GLY A 28 2.84 -19.27 -14.77
C GLY A 28 1.38 -18.98 -14.38
N ALA A 29 0.95 -19.43 -13.19
CA ALA A 29 -0.43 -19.21 -12.72
C ALA A 29 -0.77 -17.74 -12.43
N ILE A 30 0.23 -16.89 -12.16
CA ILE A 30 0.01 -15.51 -11.68
C ILE A 30 -0.67 -14.61 -12.73
N PRO A 31 -0.20 -14.49 -14.00
CA PRO A 31 -0.85 -13.60 -14.97
C PRO A 31 -2.32 -13.94 -15.28
N PRO A 32 -2.71 -15.23 -15.43
CA PRO A 32 -4.13 -15.58 -15.57
C PRO A 32 -4.98 -15.22 -14.35
N LEU A 33 -4.43 -15.32 -13.13
CA LEU A 33 -5.12 -14.89 -11.91
C LEU A 33 -5.31 -13.36 -11.88
N VAL A 34 -4.32 -12.58 -12.32
CA VAL A 34 -4.46 -11.12 -12.45
C VAL A 34 -5.53 -10.76 -13.48
N THR A 35 -5.57 -11.46 -14.61
CA THR A 35 -6.60 -11.27 -15.64
C THR A 35 -7.99 -11.58 -15.07
N LEU A 36 -8.14 -12.68 -14.33
CA LEU A 36 -9.41 -13.05 -13.70
C LEU A 36 -9.83 -12.07 -12.59
N LEU A 37 -8.89 -11.52 -11.84
CA LEU A 37 -9.15 -10.45 -10.88
C LEU A 37 -9.70 -9.19 -11.56
N SER A 38 -9.29 -8.93 -12.80
CA SER A 38 -9.72 -7.78 -13.58
C SER A 38 -11.11 -7.97 -14.22
N GLU A 39 -11.34 -9.12 -14.85
CA GLU A 39 -12.44 -9.37 -15.79
C GLU A 39 -13.44 -10.44 -15.33
N GLY A 40 -13.15 -11.15 -14.23
CA GLY A 40 -13.97 -12.24 -13.73
C GLY A 40 -15.31 -11.78 -13.16
N THR A 41 -16.20 -12.75 -12.93
CA THR A 41 -17.40 -12.52 -12.11
C THR A 41 -16.99 -12.17 -10.68
N GLN A 42 -17.93 -11.70 -9.86
CA GLN A 42 -17.66 -11.42 -8.46
C GLN A 42 -17.06 -12.63 -7.71
N ARG A 43 -17.50 -13.85 -8.05
CA ARG A 43 -16.91 -15.09 -7.52
C ARG A 43 -15.48 -15.28 -8.01
N GLY A 44 -15.28 -15.20 -9.33
CA GLY A 44 -13.96 -15.34 -9.96
C GLY A 44 -12.94 -14.33 -9.43
N LYS A 45 -13.33 -13.07 -9.22
CA LYS A 45 -12.48 -12.03 -8.63
C LYS A 45 -12.06 -12.37 -7.21
N LYS A 46 -12.99 -12.87 -6.38
CA LYS A 46 -12.69 -13.29 -4.99
C LYS A 46 -11.76 -14.50 -4.94
N ASP A 47 -12.02 -15.51 -5.76
CA ASP A 47 -11.15 -16.69 -5.85
C ASP A 47 -9.74 -16.30 -6.30
N ALA A 48 -9.65 -15.46 -7.34
CA ALA A 48 -8.38 -14.94 -7.86
C ALA A 48 -7.62 -14.11 -6.82
N ALA A 49 -8.31 -13.18 -6.14
CA ALA A 49 -7.71 -12.35 -5.12
C ALA A 49 -7.15 -13.19 -3.95
N THR A 50 -7.89 -14.19 -3.50
CA THR A 50 -7.46 -15.05 -2.40
C THR A 50 -6.27 -15.91 -2.80
N ALA A 51 -6.27 -16.48 -4.01
CA ALA A 51 -5.10 -17.19 -4.56
C ALA A 51 -3.88 -16.26 -4.65
N LEU A 52 -4.03 -15.05 -5.20
CA LEU A 52 -2.95 -14.07 -5.32
C LEU A 52 -2.39 -13.66 -3.95
N PHE A 53 -3.27 -13.41 -2.97
CA PHE A 53 -2.89 -13.09 -1.60
C PHE A 53 -2.02 -14.20 -1.00
N ASN A 54 -2.48 -15.45 -1.05
CA ASN A 54 -1.77 -16.62 -0.52
C ASN A 54 -0.41 -16.82 -1.21
N LEU A 55 -0.39 -16.75 -2.54
CA LEU A 55 0.84 -16.92 -3.32
C LEU A 55 1.86 -15.83 -3.01
N CYS A 56 1.43 -14.58 -2.81
CA CYS A 56 2.31 -13.44 -2.54
C CYS A 56 2.82 -13.39 -1.08
N ILE A 57 2.35 -14.25 -0.17
CA ILE A 57 3.01 -14.45 1.13
C ILE A 57 4.46 -14.89 0.90
N TYR A 58 4.71 -15.72 -0.13
CA TYR A 58 6.06 -16.06 -0.56
C TYR A 58 6.72 -14.90 -1.32
N GLN A 59 7.88 -14.46 -0.86
CA GLN A 59 8.57 -13.27 -1.38
C GLN A 59 8.87 -13.37 -2.89
N GLY A 60 9.27 -14.55 -3.38
CA GLY A 60 9.61 -14.76 -4.79
C GLY A 60 8.42 -14.60 -5.75
N ASN A 61 7.19 -14.63 -5.25
CA ASN A 61 5.98 -14.42 -6.07
C ASN A 61 5.56 -12.95 -6.15
N LYS A 62 5.99 -12.10 -5.22
CA LYS A 62 5.59 -10.67 -5.19
C LYS A 62 6.05 -9.93 -6.44
N GLY A 63 7.33 -10.04 -6.79
CA GLY A 63 7.85 -9.43 -8.03
C GLY A 63 7.18 -9.98 -9.29
N LYS A 64 6.86 -11.28 -9.32
CA LYS A 64 6.11 -11.90 -10.43
C LYS A 64 4.70 -11.29 -10.57
N ALA A 65 4.00 -11.09 -9.46
CA ALA A 65 2.67 -10.47 -9.45
C ALA A 65 2.71 -9.01 -9.90
N VAL A 66 3.72 -8.25 -9.44
CA VAL A 66 3.93 -6.86 -9.87
C VAL A 66 4.17 -6.79 -11.38
N ARG A 67 5.08 -7.61 -11.93
CA ARG A 67 5.36 -7.66 -13.37
C ARG A 67 4.17 -8.17 -14.21
N ALA A 68 3.29 -8.95 -13.60
CA ALA A 68 2.03 -9.38 -14.23
C ALA A 68 0.95 -8.28 -14.25
N GLY A 69 1.23 -7.07 -13.74
CA GLY A 69 0.32 -5.93 -13.79
C GLY A 69 -0.74 -5.92 -12.68
N VAL A 70 -0.49 -6.60 -11.55
CA VAL A 70 -1.49 -6.68 -10.47
C VAL A 70 -1.79 -5.31 -9.83
N VAL A 71 -0.80 -4.41 -9.72
CA VAL A 71 -0.97 -3.13 -9.00
C VAL A 71 -2.01 -2.23 -9.66
N PRO A 72 -1.95 -1.93 -10.98
CA PRO A 72 -3.01 -1.18 -11.66
C PRO A 72 -4.40 -1.82 -11.50
N THR A 73 -4.50 -3.15 -11.55
CA THR A 73 -5.77 -3.85 -11.33
C THR A 73 -6.31 -3.62 -9.92
N LEU A 74 -5.46 -3.71 -8.89
CA LEU A 74 -5.83 -3.48 -7.50
C LEU A 74 -6.25 -2.02 -7.27
N MET A 75 -5.51 -1.05 -7.82
CA MET A 75 -5.86 0.38 -7.70
C MET A 75 -7.23 0.67 -8.30
N ARG A 76 -7.53 0.12 -9.48
CA ARG A 76 -8.87 0.25 -10.08
C ARG A 76 -9.97 -0.32 -9.19
N LEU A 77 -9.74 -1.47 -8.54
CA LEU A 77 -10.70 -2.09 -7.62
C LEU A 77 -10.93 -1.27 -6.34
N LEU A 78 -9.95 -0.47 -5.91
CA LEU A 78 -10.12 0.44 -4.77
C LEU A 78 -10.98 1.66 -5.12
N THR A 79 -10.88 2.14 -6.34
CA THR A 79 -11.55 3.37 -6.79
C THR A 79 -12.85 3.10 -7.56
N GLU A 80 -13.24 1.84 -7.73
CA GLU A 80 -14.46 1.46 -8.45
C GLU A 80 -15.71 1.85 -7.61
N PRO A 81 -16.58 2.74 -8.10
CA PRO A 81 -17.78 3.14 -7.36
C PRO A 81 -18.70 1.95 -7.08
N GLY A 82 -19.06 1.74 -5.82
CA GLY A 82 -19.85 0.57 -5.39
C GLY A 82 -19.09 -0.77 -5.49
N GLY A 83 -17.77 -0.74 -5.63
CA GLY A 83 -16.92 -1.92 -5.77
C GLY A 83 -16.89 -2.79 -4.51
N GLY A 84 -17.08 -4.10 -4.69
CA GLY A 84 -17.12 -5.10 -3.61
C GLY A 84 -15.79 -5.80 -3.31
N MET A 85 -14.65 -5.21 -3.69
CA MET A 85 -13.31 -5.84 -3.66
C MET A 85 -12.26 -5.03 -2.87
N VAL A 86 -12.68 -4.01 -2.11
CA VAL A 86 -11.76 -3.08 -1.42
C VAL A 86 -10.92 -3.81 -0.36
N ASP A 87 -11.52 -4.73 0.40
CA ASP A 87 -10.82 -5.53 1.41
C ASP A 87 -9.71 -6.38 0.80
N GLU A 88 -10.04 -7.12 -0.24
CA GLU A 88 -9.13 -8.00 -0.95
C GLU A 88 -8.00 -7.21 -1.62
N ALA A 89 -8.34 -6.09 -2.26
CA ALA A 89 -7.37 -5.26 -2.95
C ALA A 89 -6.33 -4.67 -1.98
N LEU A 90 -6.78 -4.09 -0.86
CA LEU A 90 -5.89 -3.55 0.17
C LEU A 90 -5.03 -4.64 0.83
N ALA A 91 -5.58 -5.83 1.06
CA ALA A 91 -4.82 -6.93 1.65
C ALA A 91 -3.64 -7.36 0.75
N ILE A 92 -3.86 -7.44 -0.56
CA ILE A 92 -2.81 -7.78 -1.52
C ILE A 92 -1.78 -6.63 -1.61
N LEU A 93 -2.23 -5.37 -1.71
CA LEU A 93 -1.33 -4.20 -1.72
C LEU A 93 -0.46 -4.14 -0.45
N ALA A 94 -1.02 -4.45 0.72
CA ALA A 94 -0.28 -4.51 1.98
C ALA A 94 0.84 -5.56 1.96
N ILE A 95 0.62 -6.72 1.33
CA ILE A 95 1.67 -7.72 1.12
C ILE A 95 2.73 -7.22 0.12
N LEU A 96 2.30 -6.68 -1.02
CA LEU A 96 3.20 -6.27 -2.10
C LEU A 96 4.07 -5.07 -1.72
N SER A 97 3.54 -4.12 -0.95
CA SER A 97 4.27 -2.92 -0.52
C SER A 97 5.51 -3.21 0.34
N SER A 98 5.60 -4.40 0.94
CA SER A 98 6.81 -4.85 1.64
C SER A 98 7.95 -5.30 0.72
N HIS A 99 7.70 -5.44 -0.58
CA HIS A 99 8.69 -5.81 -1.60
C HIS A 99 9.14 -4.56 -2.37
N PRO A 100 10.43 -4.38 -2.71
CA PRO A 100 10.91 -3.20 -3.43
C PRO A 100 10.15 -2.90 -4.72
N GLU A 101 10.00 -3.89 -5.63
CA GLU A 101 9.22 -3.71 -6.87
C GLU A 101 7.76 -3.33 -6.60
N GLY A 102 7.14 -3.93 -5.57
CA GLY A 102 5.75 -3.65 -5.23
C GLY A 102 5.59 -2.25 -4.66
N LYS A 103 6.51 -1.84 -3.78
CA LYS A 103 6.56 -0.48 -3.23
C LYS A 103 6.67 0.56 -4.34
N SER A 104 7.63 0.40 -5.26
CA SER A 104 7.83 1.33 -6.38
C SER A 104 6.61 1.37 -7.29
N ALA A 105 6.02 0.22 -7.64
CA ALA A 105 4.83 0.17 -8.48
C ALA A 105 3.60 0.81 -7.82
N ILE A 106 3.43 0.65 -6.51
CA ILE A 106 2.31 1.24 -5.76
C ILE A 106 2.48 2.76 -5.65
N GLY A 107 3.69 3.26 -5.38
CA GLY A 107 3.98 4.70 -5.37
C GLY A 107 3.74 5.34 -6.74
N ALA A 108 4.22 4.69 -7.81
CA ALA A 108 4.00 5.14 -9.19
C ALA A 108 2.53 5.10 -9.64
N ALA A 109 1.65 4.41 -8.91
CA ALA A 109 0.23 4.36 -9.17
C ALA A 109 -0.57 5.40 -8.36
N GLU A 110 0.10 6.43 -7.81
CA GLU A 110 -0.51 7.53 -7.07
C GLU A 110 -1.44 7.05 -5.95
N ALA A 111 -0.97 6.05 -5.19
CA ALA A 111 -1.80 5.40 -4.18
C ALA A 111 -2.05 6.26 -2.92
N VAL A 112 -1.22 7.28 -2.66
CA VAL A 112 -1.25 8.03 -1.39
C VAL A 112 -2.62 8.68 -1.11
N PRO A 113 -3.26 9.42 -2.03
CA PRO A 113 -4.58 10.01 -1.79
C PRO A 113 -5.66 8.98 -1.45
N VAL A 114 -5.68 7.87 -2.18
CA VAL A 114 -6.63 6.77 -1.94
C VAL A 114 -6.40 6.14 -0.56
N LEU A 115 -5.14 5.94 -0.17
CA LEU A 115 -4.80 5.35 1.13
C LEU A 115 -5.17 6.27 2.29
N VAL A 116 -4.97 7.59 2.14
CA VAL A 116 -5.34 8.58 3.17
C VAL A 116 -6.86 8.59 3.38
N ASP A 117 -7.64 8.61 2.30
CA ASP A 117 -9.10 8.53 2.37
C ASP A 117 -9.56 7.24 3.07
N VAL A 118 -9.00 6.09 2.67
CA VAL A 118 -9.33 4.80 3.28
C VAL A 118 -8.97 4.75 4.77
N ILE A 119 -7.88 5.37 5.21
CA ILE A 119 -7.51 5.44 6.63
C ILE A 119 -8.53 6.27 7.42
N GLY A 120 -9.14 7.29 6.82
CA GLY A 120 -10.18 8.11 7.45
C GLY A 120 -11.55 7.43 7.47
N ASN A 121 -11.95 6.81 6.36
CA ASN A 121 -13.35 6.45 6.09
C ASN A 121 -13.61 4.95 5.94
N GLY A 122 -12.56 4.12 5.90
CA GLY A 122 -12.67 2.68 5.67
C GLY A 122 -13.11 1.87 6.89
N SER A 123 -13.42 0.58 6.66
CA SER A 123 -13.63 -0.37 7.75
C SER A 123 -12.35 -0.56 8.59
N PRO A 124 -12.43 -1.10 9.82
CA PRO A 124 -11.22 -1.37 10.63
C PRO A 124 -10.14 -2.17 9.87
N ARG A 125 -10.56 -3.14 9.03
CA ARG A 125 -9.67 -3.95 8.19
C ARG A 125 -9.06 -3.15 7.05
N ASN A 126 -9.84 -2.27 6.41
CA ASN A 126 -9.31 -1.40 5.35
C ASN A 126 -8.27 -0.43 5.91
N ARG A 127 -8.59 0.23 7.04
CA ARG A 127 -7.74 1.21 7.69
C ARG A 127 -6.38 0.63 8.09
N GLU A 128 -6.35 -0.56 8.71
CA GLU A 128 -5.07 -1.19 9.09
C GLU A 128 -4.21 -1.60 7.88
N ASN A 129 -4.83 -2.04 6.78
CA ASN A 129 -4.10 -2.43 5.58
C ASN A 129 -3.59 -1.21 4.82
N ALA A 130 -4.41 -0.17 4.70
CA ALA A 130 -4.01 1.09 4.08
C ALA A 130 -2.86 1.76 4.86
N ALA A 131 -2.96 1.81 6.19
CA ALA A 131 -1.86 2.28 7.04
C ALA A 131 -0.58 1.44 6.86
N ALA A 132 -0.70 0.11 6.70
CA ALA A 132 0.45 -0.75 6.44
C ALA A 132 1.13 -0.47 5.09
N VAL A 133 0.36 -0.21 4.03
CA VAL A 133 0.89 0.21 2.72
C VAL A 133 1.62 1.55 2.86
N LEU A 134 0.97 2.53 3.47
CA LEU A 134 1.50 3.89 3.60
C LEU A 134 2.79 3.93 4.43
N VAL A 135 2.89 3.13 5.48
CA VAL A 135 4.15 2.91 6.23
C VAL A 135 5.29 2.48 5.31
N HIS A 136 5.06 1.55 4.38
CA HIS A 136 6.11 1.07 3.50
C HIS A 136 6.50 2.10 2.42
N LEU A 137 5.52 2.83 1.87
CA LEU A 137 5.75 3.90 0.90
C LEU A 137 6.57 5.03 1.51
N CYS A 138 6.15 5.55 2.67
CA CYS A 138 6.86 6.62 3.37
C CYS A 138 8.25 6.21 3.89
N ALA A 139 8.48 4.91 4.11
CA ALA A 139 9.80 4.40 4.43
C ALA A 139 10.73 4.30 3.22
N GLY A 140 10.18 4.26 2.00
CA GLY A 140 10.95 4.26 0.75
C GLY A 140 11.21 5.64 0.18
N ASP A 141 10.29 6.59 0.41
CA ASP A 141 10.37 7.94 -0.14
C ASP A 141 9.69 8.95 0.80
N GLN A 142 10.41 10.03 1.13
CA GLN A 142 9.90 11.11 1.97
C GLN A 142 8.84 11.97 1.25
N GLN A 143 8.77 11.94 -0.09
CA GLN A 143 7.73 12.66 -0.84
C GLN A 143 6.34 12.13 -0.50
N HIS A 144 6.16 10.81 -0.44
CA HIS A 144 4.89 10.21 -0.01
C HIS A 144 4.52 10.58 1.44
N LEU A 145 5.52 10.81 2.30
CA LEU A 145 5.30 11.25 3.68
C LEU A 145 4.79 12.69 3.73
N ALA A 146 5.40 13.58 2.94
CA ALA A 146 4.97 14.97 2.81
C ALA A 146 3.56 15.07 2.21
N GLU A 147 3.31 14.35 1.12
CA GLU A 147 2.01 14.29 0.44
C GLU A 147 0.90 13.81 1.40
N ALA A 148 1.13 12.69 2.11
CA ALA A 148 0.14 12.19 3.06
C ALA A 148 -0.16 13.20 4.18
N GLN A 149 0.85 13.95 4.63
CA GLN A 149 0.68 15.00 5.63
C GLN A 149 -0.14 16.18 5.07
N GLU A 150 0.12 16.63 3.86
CA GLU A 150 -0.64 17.69 3.17
C GLU A 150 -2.11 17.31 2.98
N LEU A 151 -2.37 16.02 2.73
CA LEU A 151 -3.73 15.46 2.63
C LEU A 151 -4.41 15.26 4.00
N GLY A 152 -3.77 15.64 5.11
CA GLY A 152 -4.41 15.66 6.42
C GLY A 152 -4.51 14.31 7.13
N VAL A 153 -3.65 13.34 6.81
CA VAL A 153 -3.69 11.97 7.37
C VAL A 153 -3.47 11.89 8.89
N MET A 154 -2.94 12.94 9.53
CA MET A 154 -2.59 12.96 10.95
C MET A 154 -3.78 12.66 11.87
N GLY A 155 -4.93 13.31 11.65
CA GLY A 155 -6.13 13.09 12.45
C GLY A 155 -6.65 11.64 12.35
N PRO A 156 -6.87 11.13 11.12
CA PRO A 156 -7.20 9.72 10.89
C PRO A 156 -6.23 8.70 11.53
N LEU A 157 -4.92 9.00 11.53
CA LEU A 157 -3.93 8.14 12.19
C LEU A 157 -4.00 8.20 13.72
N MET A 158 -4.25 9.37 14.31
CA MET A 158 -4.45 9.48 15.76
C MET A 158 -5.67 8.67 16.21
N ASP A 159 -6.78 8.77 15.48
CA ASP A 159 -7.95 7.93 15.74
C ASP A 159 -7.62 6.44 15.59
N LEU A 160 -6.95 6.05 14.50
CA LEU A 160 -6.56 4.65 14.29
C LEU A 160 -5.61 4.13 15.39
N ALA A 161 -4.74 4.98 15.92
CA ALA A 161 -3.83 4.63 17.02
C ALA A 161 -4.57 4.40 18.36
N GLN A 162 -5.71 5.05 18.56
CA GLN A 162 -6.50 4.94 19.80
C GLN A 162 -7.57 3.85 19.69
N ASN A 163 -8.26 3.79 18.56
CA ASN A 163 -9.51 3.05 18.37
C ASN A 163 -9.40 1.91 17.33
N GLY A 164 -8.23 1.74 16.70
CA GLY A 164 -8.00 0.70 15.71
C GLY A 164 -7.88 -0.73 16.26
N THR A 165 -7.70 -1.68 15.35
CA THR A 165 -7.24 -3.04 15.67
C THR A 165 -5.81 -3.01 16.23
N ASP A 166 -5.35 -4.08 16.89
CA ASP A 166 -3.96 -4.13 17.40
C ASP A 166 -2.90 -3.95 16.30
N ARG A 167 -3.19 -4.40 15.08
CA ARG A 167 -2.33 -4.16 13.92
C ARG A 167 -2.44 -2.71 13.45
N GLY A 168 -3.65 -2.17 13.33
CA GLY A 168 -3.90 -0.78 12.95
C GLY A 168 -3.22 0.20 13.90
N LYS A 169 -3.37 0.00 15.21
CA LYS A 169 -2.74 0.82 16.26
C LYS A 169 -1.22 0.88 16.11
N ARG A 170 -0.58 -0.28 15.96
CA ARG A 170 0.89 -0.36 15.78
C ARG A 170 1.35 0.34 14.49
N LYS A 171 0.62 0.17 13.39
CA LYS A 171 0.96 0.81 12.11
C LYS A 171 0.74 2.33 12.13
N ALA A 172 -0.35 2.78 12.75
CA ALA A 172 -0.63 4.19 12.96
C ALA A 172 0.43 4.87 13.82
N ALA A 173 0.78 4.27 14.97
CA ALA A 173 1.84 4.78 15.84
C ALA A 173 3.19 4.87 15.12
N GLN A 174 3.55 3.84 14.35
CA GLN A 174 4.78 3.84 13.55
C GLN A 174 4.81 4.98 12.52
N LEU A 175 3.69 5.29 11.88
CA LEU A 175 3.62 6.35 10.87
C LEU A 175 3.60 7.74 11.51
N LEU A 176 2.86 7.92 12.60
CA LEU A 176 2.83 9.15 13.40
C LEU A 176 4.23 9.52 13.92
N GLU A 177 4.97 8.53 14.42
CA GLU A 177 6.34 8.75 14.88
C GLU A 177 7.25 9.24 13.74
N ARG A 178 7.14 8.65 12.55
CA ARG A 178 7.88 9.11 11.36
C ARG A 178 7.49 10.53 10.97
N MET A 179 6.21 10.86 10.99
CA MET A 179 5.69 12.19 10.67
C MET A 179 6.21 13.24 11.67
N SER A 180 6.22 12.94 12.97
CA SER A 180 6.76 13.84 14.00
C SER A 180 8.23 14.17 13.73
N ARG A 181 9.05 13.14 13.49
CA ARG A 181 10.48 13.33 13.17
C ARG A 181 10.69 14.14 11.89
N PHE A 182 9.85 13.92 10.88
CA PHE A 182 9.92 14.66 9.63
C PHE A 182 9.59 16.14 9.82
N VAL A 183 8.55 16.47 10.57
CA VAL A 183 8.18 17.86 10.89
C VAL A 183 9.29 18.56 11.70
N GLU A 184 9.89 17.87 12.67
CA GLU A 184 11.02 18.40 13.43
C GLU A 184 12.22 18.71 12.52
N GLN A 185 12.56 17.80 11.60
CA GLN A 185 13.63 18.00 10.63
C GLN A 185 13.35 19.19 9.70
N GLN A 186 12.12 19.35 9.21
CA GLN A 186 11.73 20.51 8.39
C GLN A 186 11.86 21.83 9.14
N LYS A 187 11.41 21.90 10.40
CA LYS A 187 11.54 23.10 11.23
C LYS A 187 12.99 23.49 11.46
N LEU A 188 13.85 22.52 11.75
CA LEU A 188 15.29 22.75 11.93
C LEU A 188 15.94 23.26 10.64
N ALA A 189 15.62 22.66 9.49
CA ALA A 189 16.13 23.10 8.19
C ALA A 189 15.67 24.53 7.85
N GLN A 190 14.42 24.88 8.12
CA GLN A 190 13.88 26.24 7.90
C GLN A 190 14.55 27.27 8.82
N ALA A 191 14.78 26.94 10.09
CA ALA A 191 15.46 27.83 11.03
C ALA A 191 16.91 28.10 10.61
N GLN A 192 17.62 27.07 10.13
CA GLN A 192 18.98 27.21 9.62
C GLN A 192 19.04 28.06 8.35
N ALA A 193 18.14 27.82 7.39
CA ALA A 193 18.05 28.62 6.16
C ALA A 193 17.74 30.09 6.45
N GLY A 194 16.83 30.37 7.38
CA GLY A 194 16.51 31.74 7.82
C GLY A 194 17.70 32.45 8.46
N ALA A 195 18.45 31.76 9.32
CA ALA A 195 19.66 32.31 9.95
C ALA A 195 20.76 32.63 8.93
N GLN A 196 20.95 31.76 7.93
CA GLN A 196 21.94 31.97 6.86
C GLN A 196 21.55 33.15 5.96
N ALA A 197 20.27 33.30 5.61
CA ALA A 197 19.78 34.44 4.82
C ALA A 197 19.94 35.78 5.54
N GLN A 198 19.71 35.82 6.86
CA GLN A 198 19.92 37.02 7.67
C GLN A 198 21.41 37.40 7.82
N GLN A 199 22.30 36.41 7.92
CA GLN A 199 23.75 36.66 7.96
C GLN A 199 24.28 37.20 6.62
N SER A 200 23.79 36.69 5.50
CA SER A 200 24.22 37.15 4.17
C SER A 200 23.67 38.54 3.82
N GLN A 201 22.44 38.87 4.25
CA GLN A 201 21.89 40.22 4.11
C GLN A 201 22.65 41.26 4.96
N SER A 202 23.01 40.94 6.20
CA SER A 202 23.77 41.87 7.06
C SER A 202 25.19 42.13 6.56
N GLN A 203 25.86 41.13 5.98
CA GLN A 203 27.17 41.31 5.33
C GLN A 203 27.08 42.21 4.09
N SER A 204 26.03 42.08 3.27
CA SER A 204 25.85 42.92 2.07
C SER A 204 25.49 44.39 2.33
N GLN A 205 25.00 44.73 3.53
CA GLN A 205 24.70 46.11 3.92
C GLN A 205 25.88 46.82 4.62
N SER A 206 26.96 46.08 4.88
CA SER A 206 28.16 46.57 5.56
C SER A 206 29.29 46.98 4.60
N GLU A 207 29.10 46.73 3.30
CA GLU A 207 30.00 47.08 2.19
C GLU A 207 29.45 48.28 1.41
#